data_AF-A0A1A7WLL5-F1
#
_entry.id   AF-A0A1A7WLL5-F1
#
_cell.length_a   1.000
_cell.length_b   1.000
_cell.length_c   1.000
_cell.angle_alpha   90.00
_cell.angle_beta   90.00
_cell.angle_gamma   90.00
#
_symmetry.space_group_name_H-M   'P 1'
#
loop_
_entity.id
_entity.type
_entity.pdbx_description
1 polymer ?
#
loop_
_entity_poly.entity_id
_entity_poly.type
_entity_poly.pdbx_seq_one_letter_code
_entity_poly.pdbx_strand_id
1 'polypeptide(L)'
;MICILLMAGHGTVLETEIKNDDTGLYSHLAAVPKALLPGIGGKKILDFWWEIVNMRQLFTEVYLVTNADKYKHYERWATANDFPVENIVNDGSTTLEDQLGAVADLELVIRSQKLQDDILVIAGDMMCADQNFDIAQVIGFFKSKPGELIIYYELEEGERSSSRGIVEVSPETHRITRFLEKPKERLTASRLASVVFYCIQKNTLSCLSDFLSLQTTTTNRTFGHFWEWFINEKHLDVFGMKLPTGFQLIGQVGLSDYTKWLTHYSTKQHGNSAKPITCRSYARVGLMGNPSDGFNGKTIAMTISNFWAEVNLVESQTLSLAVFRICSASAEERDIWEVSACCRLLVKSSTSSAPNKALP
;
A
#
# COMPACT_ATOMS: atom_id res chain seq x y z
N MET A 1 0.73 21.00 -8.02
CA MET A 1 1.69 19.91 -7.77
C MET A 1 1.13 18.64 -8.38
N ILE A 2 1.98 17.84 -9.01
CA ILE A 2 1.63 16.59 -9.71
C ILE A 2 2.24 15.43 -8.93
N CYS A 3 1.56 14.29 -8.86
CA CYS A 3 2.13 13.07 -8.27
C CYS A 3 2.50 12.05 -9.35
N ILE A 4 3.65 11.39 -9.18
CA ILE A 4 4.13 10.32 -10.05
C ILE A 4 4.43 9.10 -9.18
N LEU A 5 3.74 8.00 -9.47
CA LEU A 5 3.94 6.69 -8.85
C LEU A 5 4.83 5.83 -9.74
N LEU A 6 6.00 5.42 -9.25
CA LEU A 6 6.98 4.65 -10.01
C LEU A 6 6.89 3.14 -9.70
N MET A 7 6.69 2.34 -10.76
CA MET A 7 6.51 0.88 -10.70
C MET A 7 7.15 0.14 -11.89
N ALA A 8 8.13 0.75 -12.55
CA ALA A 8 8.81 0.16 -13.72
C ALA A 8 9.91 -0.85 -13.36
N GLY A 9 10.15 -1.11 -12.07
CA GLY A 9 11.21 -2.01 -11.62
C GLY A 9 11.02 -3.47 -12.06
N HIS A 10 12.10 -4.08 -12.55
CA HIS A 10 12.19 -5.51 -12.93
C HIS A 10 12.67 -6.41 -11.79
N GLY A 11 12.39 -6.05 -10.53
CA GLY A 11 12.89 -6.79 -9.37
C GLY A 11 12.29 -8.20 -9.25
N THR A 12 13.05 -9.23 -9.59
CA THR A 12 12.62 -10.65 -9.64
C THR A 12 12.85 -11.44 -8.35
N VAL A 13 13.60 -10.90 -7.37
CA VAL A 13 14.00 -11.63 -6.14
C VAL A 13 12.80 -12.24 -5.42
N LEU A 14 11.85 -11.40 -5.02
CA LEU A 14 10.65 -11.84 -4.31
C LEU A 14 9.81 -12.81 -5.15
N GLU A 15 9.66 -12.55 -6.44
CA GLU A 15 8.91 -13.43 -7.35
C GLU A 15 9.57 -14.81 -7.46
N THR A 16 10.90 -14.85 -7.52
CA THR A 16 11.68 -16.09 -7.60
C THR A 16 11.57 -16.88 -6.30
N GLU A 17 11.64 -16.21 -5.15
CA GLU A 17 11.46 -16.85 -3.85
C GLU A 17 10.02 -17.34 -3.63
N ILE A 18 9.01 -16.62 -4.12
CA ILE A 18 7.61 -17.09 -4.10
C ILE A 18 7.45 -18.35 -4.98
N LYS A 19 8.08 -18.39 -6.16
CA LYS A 19 8.03 -19.57 -7.04
C LYS A 19 8.74 -20.78 -6.43
N ASN A 20 9.76 -20.55 -5.63
CA ASN A 20 10.57 -21.59 -4.98
C ASN A 20 10.12 -21.90 -3.54
N ASP A 21 8.98 -21.35 -3.09
CA ASP A 21 8.44 -21.60 -1.76
C ASP A 21 7.79 -22.99 -1.68
N ASP A 22 8.45 -23.91 -0.98
CA ASP A 22 7.98 -25.30 -0.79
C ASP A 22 6.68 -25.40 0.03
N THR A 23 6.30 -24.34 0.76
CA THR A 23 5.06 -24.35 1.55
C THR A 23 3.80 -24.13 0.71
N GLY A 24 3.96 -23.59 -0.51
CA GLY A 24 2.87 -23.29 -1.44
C GLY A 24 1.95 -22.15 -1.00
N LEU A 25 2.20 -21.52 0.15
CA LEU A 25 1.34 -20.51 0.75
C LEU A 25 1.21 -19.26 -0.15
N TYR A 26 2.31 -18.89 -0.80
CA TYR A 26 2.39 -17.69 -1.64
C TYR A 26 2.32 -17.96 -3.15
N SER A 27 2.14 -19.23 -3.55
CA SER A 27 2.13 -19.65 -4.96
C SER A 27 1.16 -18.85 -5.85
N HIS A 28 0.03 -18.42 -5.29
CA HIS A 28 -0.98 -17.59 -5.96
C HIS A 28 -0.54 -16.15 -6.24
N LEU A 29 0.52 -15.67 -5.59
CA LEU A 29 1.14 -14.36 -5.80
C LEU A 29 2.24 -14.40 -6.86
N ALA A 30 2.55 -15.58 -7.42
CA ALA A 30 3.49 -15.69 -8.53
C ALA A 30 2.98 -14.87 -9.72
N ALA A 31 3.88 -14.09 -10.34
CA ALA A 31 3.58 -13.14 -11.42
C ALA A 31 2.67 -11.94 -11.05
N VAL A 32 2.36 -11.73 -9.77
CA VAL A 32 1.69 -10.48 -9.33
C VAL A 32 2.75 -9.40 -9.11
N PRO A 33 2.63 -8.22 -9.75
CA PRO A 33 3.53 -7.09 -9.51
C PRO A 33 3.59 -6.71 -8.03
N LYS A 34 4.77 -6.34 -7.53
CA LYS A 34 5.02 -6.01 -6.13
C LYS A 34 4.03 -4.99 -5.55
N ALA A 35 3.76 -3.92 -6.29
CA ALA A 35 2.82 -2.87 -5.86
C ALA A 35 1.37 -3.37 -5.73
N LEU A 36 1.02 -4.51 -6.34
CA LEU A 36 -0.29 -5.14 -6.27
C LEU A 36 -0.36 -6.29 -5.25
N LEU A 37 0.75 -6.59 -4.56
CA LEU A 37 0.75 -7.57 -3.47
C LEU A 37 -0.08 -7.05 -2.29
N PRO A 38 -0.67 -7.95 -1.50
CA PRO A 38 -1.39 -7.56 -0.30
C PRO A 38 -0.42 -6.92 0.71
N GLY A 39 -0.78 -5.73 1.17
CA GLY A 39 -0.16 -5.00 2.26
C GLY A 39 -0.96 -5.13 3.55
N ILE A 40 -0.90 -4.10 4.40
CA ILE A 40 -1.61 -4.07 5.69
C ILE A 40 -3.12 -4.13 5.49
N GLY A 41 -3.77 -4.97 6.30
CA GLY A 41 -5.22 -5.13 6.27
C GLY A 41 -5.74 -5.81 5.00
N GLY A 42 -4.89 -6.49 4.22
CA GLY A 42 -5.27 -7.24 3.03
C GLY A 42 -5.54 -6.41 1.77
N LYS A 43 -5.45 -5.07 1.86
CA LYS A 43 -5.50 -4.18 0.68
C LYS A 43 -4.19 -4.25 -0.10
N LYS A 44 -4.21 -3.95 -1.40
CA LYS A 44 -2.97 -3.89 -2.18
C LYS A 44 -2.15 -2.67 -1.77
N ILE A 45 -0.83 -2.75 -1.87
CA ILE A 45 0.07 -1.63 -1.51
C ILE A 45 -0.24 -0.38 -2.33
N LEU A 46 -0.53 -0.55 -3.61
CA LEU A 46 -0.93 0.55 -4.48
C LEU A 46 -2.30 1.13 -4.10
N ASP A 47 -3.25 0.33 -3.62
CA ASP A 47 -4.55 0.86 -3.18
C ASP A 47 -4.36 1.90 -2.06
N PHE A 48 -3.42 1.62 -1.13
CA PHE A 48 -3.08 2.53 -0.05
C PHE A 48 -2.52 3.87 -0.58
N TRP A 49 -1.57 3.83 -1.51
CA TRP A 49 -1.02 5.05 -2.11
C TRP A 49 -2.07 5.81 -2.91
N TRP A 50 -2.92 5.10 -3.65
CA TRP A 50 -4.01 5.71 -4.39
C TRP A 50 -5.00 6.43 -3.47
N GLU A 51 -5.40 5.81 -2.36
CA GLU A 51 -6.27 6.44 -1.35
C GLU A 51 -5.64 7.74 -0.80
N ILE A 52 -4.33 7.77 -0.62
CA ILE A 52 -3.60 8.96 -0.13
C ILE A 52 -3.50 10.05 -1.20
N VAL A 53 -3.11 9.70 -2.43
CA VAL A 53 -2.85 10.71 -3.48
C VAL A 53 -4.13 11.15 -4.20
N ASN A 54 -5.19 10.36 -4.17
CA ASN A 54 -6.52 10.73 -4.68
C ASN A 54 -7.29 11.65 -3.71
N MET A 55 -6.66 12.08 -2.61
CA MET A 55 -7.24 13.11 -1.74
C MET A 55 -7.40 14.43 -2.51
N ARG A 56 -8.64 14.94 -2.51
CA ARG A 56 -9.00 16.15 -3.25
C ARG A 56 -8.11 17.33 -2.84
N GLN A 57 -7.77 18.17 -3.82
CA GLN A 57 -7.06 19.46 -3.68
C GLN A 57 -5.54 19.41 -3.48
N LEU A 58 -4.92 18.23 -3.32
CA LEU A 58 -3.47 18.15 -3.14
C LEU A 58 -2.72 18.06 -4.47
N PHE A 59 -3.22 17.23 -5.38
CA PHE A 59 -2.61 17.01 -6.69
C PHE A 59 -3.56 17.43 -7.80
N THR A 60 -2.99 18.06 -8.83
CA THR A 60 -3.73 18.38 -10.06
C THR A 60 -3.89 17.15 -10.94
N GLU A 61 -2.85 16.35 -11.04
CA GLU A 61 -2.81 15.10 -11.80
C GLU A 61 -1.95 14.06 -11.07
N VAL A 62 -2.26 12.79 -11.32
CA VAL A 62 -1.48 11.64 -10.83
C VAL A 62 -1.15 10.74 -12.00
N TYR A 63 0.13 10.42 -12.18
CA TYR A 63 0.62 9.50 -13.21
C TYR A 63 1.19 8.24 -12.58
N LEU A 64 1.03 7.11 -13.26
CA LEU A 64 1.63 5.83 -12.89
C LEU A 64 2.61 5.43 -13.99
N VAL A 65 3.84 5.11 -13.61
CA VAL A 65 4.89 4.70 -14.55
C VAL A 65 5.19 3.24 -14.36
N THR A 66 5.11 2.47 -15.43
CA THR A 66 5.34 1.03 -15.39
C THR A 66 6.04 0.55 -16.66
N ASN A 67 6.40 -0.73 -16.67
CA ASN A 67 7.03 -1.38 -17.79
C ASN A 67 6.06 -2.20 -18.63
N ALA A 68 6.47 -2.57 -19.84
CA ALA A 68 5.59 -3.22 -20.80
C ALA A 68 5.13 -4.61 -20.33
N ASP A 69 5.98 -5.32 -19.59
CA ASP A 69 5.66 -6.60 -18.96
C ASP A 69 4.50 -6.47 -17.95
N LYS A 70 4.56 -5.48 -17.06
CA LYS A 70 3.57 -5.31 -15.98
C LYS A 70 2.38 -4.41 -16.37
N TYR A 71 2.43 -3.73 -17.51
CA TYR A 71 1.43 -2.75 -17.94
C TYR A 71 -0.02 -3.27 -17.82
N LYS A 72 -0.29 -4.50 -18.27
CA LYS A 72 -1.64 -5.09 -18.24
C LYS A 72 -2.17 -5.33 -16.83
N HIS A 73 -1.30 -5.52 -15.84
CA HIS A 73 -1.75 -5.63 -14.45
C HIS A 73 -2.21 -4.27 -13.92
N TYR A 74 -1.50 -3.20 -14.26
CA TYR A 74 -1.84 -1.84 -13.82
C TYR A 74 -3.02 -1.25 -14.58
N GLU A 75 -3.19 -1.57 -15.87
CA GLU A 75 -4.39 -1.22 -16.65
C GLU A 75 -5.67 -1.77 -15.99
N ARG A 76 -5.65 -3.06 -15.60
CA ARG A 76 -6.76 -3.71 -14.88
C ARG A 76 -6.99 -3.10 -13.50
N TRP A 77 -5.91 -2.85 -12.75
CA TRP A 77 -5.98 -2.21 -11.45
C TRP A 77 -6.61 -0.81 -11.55
N ALA A 78 -6.23 -0.03 -12.57
CA ALA A 78 -6.72 1.31 -12.76
C ALA A 78 -8.22 1.35 -13.07
N THR A 79 -8.68 0.46 -13.95
CA THR A 79 -10.11 0.31 -14.25
C THR A 79 -10.93 -0.06 -13.00
N ALA A 80 -10.37 -0.91 -12.12
CA ALA A 80 -11.05 -1.35 -10.90
C ALA A 80 -11.07 -0.30 -9.77
N ASN A 81 -10.22 0.72 -9.84
CA ASN A 81 -10.04 1.74 -8.78
C ASN A 81 -10.31 3.17 -9.27
N ASP A 82 -10.96 3.31 -10.43
CA ASP A 82 -11.27 4.59 -11.06
C ASP A 82 -10.03 5.50 -11.27
N PHE A 83 -8.87 4.89 -11.55
CA PHE A 83 -7.66 5.62 -11.93
C PHE A 83 -7.67 5.88 -13.45
N PRO A 84 -7.33 7.09 -13.94
CA PRO A 84 -7.30 7.41 -15.36
C PRO A 84 -6.28 6.54 -16.11
N VAL A 85 -6.74 5.65 -16.98
CA VAL A 85 -5.87 4.71 -17.70
C VAL A 85 -4.89 5.44 -18.64
N GLU A 86 -5.31 6.59 -19.17
CA GLU A 86 -4.49 7.51 -19.96
C GLU A 86 -3.29 8.08 -19.18
N ASN A 87 -3.35 8.10 -17.85
CA ASN A 87 -2.27 8.56 -16.99
C ASN A 87 -1.27 7.44 -16.64
N ILE A 88 -1.44 6.23 -17.20
CA ILE A 88 -0.45 5.16 -17.11
C ILE A 88 0.56 5.33 -18.25
N VAL A 89 1.81 5.62 -17.89
CA VAL A 89 2.94 5.72 -18.81
C VAL A 89 3.71 4.40 -18.82
N ASN A 90 3.85 3.84 -20.02
CA ASN A 90 4.67 2.65 -20.26
C ASN A 90 6.07 3.06 -20.74
N ASP A 91 7.11 2.61 -20.05
CA ASP A 91 8.50 2.88 -20.41
C ASP A 91 9.00 2.06 -21.63
N GLY A 92 8.23 1.04 -22.04
CA GLY A 92 8.52 0.16 -23.16
C GLY A 92 9.47 -0.99 -22.84
N SER A 93 10.05 -1.05 -21.63
CA SER A 93 10.98 -2.09 -21.22
C SER A 93 10.25 -3.40 -20.89
N THR A 94 10.90 -4.52 -21.20
CA THR A 94 10.35 -5.87 -20.96
C THR A 94 11.23 -6.72 -20.06
N THR A 95 12.52 -6.36 -19.92
CA THR A 95 13.51 -7.08 -19.13
C THR A 95 14.38 -6.13 -18.31
N LEU A 96 15.23 -6.69 -17.45
CA LEU A 96 16.16 -5.88 -16.66
C LEU A 96 17.24 -5.21 -17.54
N GLU A 97 17.58 -5.83 -18.67
CA GLU A 97 18.62 -5.36 -19.58
C GLU A 97 18.17 -4.17 -20.44
N ASP A 98 16.90 -4.11 -20.82
CA ASP A 98 16.32 -3.03 -21.63
C ASP A 98 15.66 -1.91 -20.81
N GLN A 99 15.73 -1.98 -19.47
CA GLN A 99 15.20 -0.95 -18.57
C GLN A 99 15.81 0.43 -18.89
N LEU A 100 15.04 1.50 -18.71
CA LEU A 100 15.55 2.86 -18.91
C LEU A 100 16.33 3.39 -17.69
N GLY A 101 15.91 2.95 -16.50
CA GLY A 101 16.39 3.39 -15.19
C GLY A 101 15.46 4.41 -14.55
N ALA A 102 15.35 4.38 -13.22
CA ALA A 102 14.32 5.11 -12.48
C ALA A 102 14.29 6.64 -12.74
N VAL A 103 15.46 7.25 -12.99
CA VAL A 103 15.54 8.68 -13.34
C VAL A 103 15.04 8.93 -14.76
N ALA A 104 15.31 8.02 -15.68
CA ALA A 104 14.83 8.08 -17.05
C ALA A 104 13.32 7.82 -17.13
N ASP A 105 12.77 6.95 -16.28
CA ASP A 105 11.32 6.72 -16.16
C ASP A 105 10.60 8.00 -15.73
N LEU A 106 11.17 8.73 -14.77
CA LEU A 106 10.66 10.02 -14.33
C LEU A 106 10.75 11.07 -15.45
N GLU A 107 11.89 11.18 -16.13
CA GLU A 107 12.09 12.11 -17.24
C GLU A 107 11.13 11.84 -18.41
N LEU A 108 10.89 10.56 -18.72
CA LEU A 108 9.97 10.12 -19.75
C LEU A 108 8.56 10.68 -19.53
N VAL A 109 8.06 10.62 -18.30
CA VAL A 109 6.71 11.09 -17.96
C VAL A 109 6.64 12.61 -18.02
N ILE A 110 7.65 13.29 -17.47
CA ILE A 110 7.75 14.75 -17.52
C ILE A 110 7.73 15.24 -18.98
N ARG A 111 8.51 14.60 -19.85
CA ARG A 111 8.64 14.98 -21.26
C ARG A 111 7.41 14.62 -22.10
N SER A 112 6.88 13.41 -21.94
CA SER A 112 5.72 12.92 -22.71
C SER A 112 4.44 13.67 -22.36
N GLN A 113 4.23 13.96 -21.07
CA GLN A 113 3.04 14.67 -20.57
C GLN A 113 3.25 16.19 -20.47
N LYS A 114 4.46 16.68 -20.81
CA LYS A 114 4.84 18.11 -20.80
C LYS A 114 4.53 18.78 -19.46
N LEU A 115 4.93 18.13 -18.37
CA LEU A 115 4.65 18.60 -17.02
C LEU A 115 5.41 19.90 -16.73
N GLN A 116 4.75 20.87 -16.10
CA GLN A 116 5.27 22.22 -15.82
C GLN A 116 4.94 22.69 -14.39
N ASP A 117 4.82 21.74 -13.46
CA ASP A 117 4.47 21.97 -12.06
C ASP A 117 5.43 21.19 -11.16
N ASP A 118 5.44 21.49 -9.86
CA ASP A 118 6.23 20.75 -8.88
C ASP A 118 5.74 19.30 -8.83
N ILE A 119 6.66 18.36 -8.62
CA ILE A 119 6.39 16.92 -8.73
C ILE A 119 6.66 16.23 -7.41
N LEU A 120 5.73 15.39 -6.99
CA LEU A 120 5.94 14.40 -5.94
C LEU A 120 6.15 13.03 -6.56
N VAL A 121 7.28 12.40 -6.25
CA VAL A 121 7.65 11.07 -6.77
C VAL A 121 7.57 10.07 -5.62
N ILE A 122 6.82 8.98 -5.79
CA ILE A 122 6.70 7.90 -4.79
C ILE A 122 6.94 6.55 -5.48
N ALA A 123 7.70 5.66 -4.85
CA ALA A 123 7.75 4.25 -5.28
C ALA A 123 6.47 3.51 -4.89
N GLY A 124 5.82 2.90 -5.87
CA GLY A 124 4.54 2.20 -5.68
C GLY A 124 4.61 0.91 -4.85
N ASP A 125 5.82 0.38 -4.62
CA ASP A 125 6.08 -0.80 -3.78
C ASP A 125 6.55 -0.45 -2.36
N MET A 126 6.50 0.84 -1.99
CA MET A 126 6.77 1.28 -0.63
C MET A 126 5.58 0.95 0.26
N MET A 127 5.82 0.26 1.37
CA MET A 127 4.77 0.03 2.35
C MET A 127 4.83 1.09 3.44
N CYS A 128 3.66 1.62 3.78
CA CYS A 128 3.47 2.52 4.90
C CYS A 128 2.45 1.90 5.85
N ALA A 129 2.80 1.87 7.13
CA ALA A 129 1.95 1.36 8.18
C ALA A 129 1.43 2.42 9.14
N ASP A 130 1.85 3.67 8.96
CA ASP A 130 1.45 4.75 9.84
C ASP A 130 0.08 5.28 9.40
N GLN A 131 -0.94 4.99 10.19
CA GLN A 131 -2.30 5.50 9.98
C GLN A 131 -2.40 7.02 10.16
N ASN A 132 -1.40 7.65 10.79
CA ASN A 132 -1.32 9.10 10.96
C ASN A 132 -0.46 9.77 9.89
N PHE A 133 -0.01 9.03 8.86
CA PHE A 133 0.75 9.63 7.78
C PHE A 133 -0.14 10.61 6.99
N ASP A 134 0.29 11.86 6.98
CA ASP A 134 -0.38 12.93 6.26
C ASP A 134 0.54 13.52 5.18
N ILE A 135 0.22 13.19 3.93
CA ILE A 135 0.95 13.67 2.77
C ILE A 135 0.87 15.21 2.63
N ALA A 136 -0.17 15.85 3.17
CA ALA A 136 -0.30 17.31 3.14
C ALA A 136 0.79 17.99 3.99
N GLN A 137 1.24 17.36 5.09
CA GLN A 137 2.36 17.86 5.90
C GLN A 137 3.67 17.81 5.12
N VAL A 138 3.89 16.74 4.35
CA VAL A 138 5.05 16.60 3.46
C VAL A 138 5.08 17.74 2.43
N ILE A 139 3.95 17.98 1.77
CA ILE A 139 3.81 19.06 0.78
C ILE A 139 3.98 20.43 1.44
N GLY A 140 3.41 20.64 2.63
CA GLY A 140 3.54 21.88 3.41
C GLY A 140 5.00 22.16 3.78
N PHE A 141 5.73 21.13 4.24
CA PHE A 141 7.15 21.25 4.54
C PHE A 141 7.98 21.54 3.29
N PHE A 142 7.74 20.84 2.18
CA PHE A 142 8.40 21.12 0.90
C PHE A 142 8.22 22.58 0.47
N LYS A 143 6.98 23.10 0.50
CA LYS A 143 6.68 24.49 0.15
C LYS A 143 7.32 25.52 1.09
N SER A 144 7.68 25.13 2.31
CA SER A 144 8.36 26.00 3.28
C SER A 144 9.86 26.13 3.05
N LYS A 145 10.43 25.32 2.14
CA LYS A 145 11.88 25.26 1.88
C LYS A 145 12.22 25.75 0.47
N PRO A 146 13.38 26.40 0.28
CA PRO A 146 13.79 26.94 -1.02
C PRO A 146 14.44 25.90 -1.95
N GLY A 147 14.24 24.60 -1.71
CA GLY A 147 14.90 23.53 -2.47
C GLY A 147 14.08 22.24 -2.51
N GLU A 148 14.74 21.14 -2.88
CA GLU A 148 14.09 19.83 -3.01
C GLU A 148 13.83 19.18 -1.65
N LEU A 149 12.94 18.19 -1.62
CA LEU A 149 12.68 17.41 -0.41
C LEU A 149 12.93 15.93 -0.67
N ILE A 150 13.76 15.33 0.19
CA ILE A 150 13.91 13.88 0.29
C ILE A 150 13.34 13.41 1.62
N ILE A 151 12.53 12.37 1.54
CA ILE A 151 12.08 11.67 2.72
C ILE A 151 13.07 10.58 3.13
N TYR A 152 13.32 10.47 4.43
CA TYR A 152 14.22 9.48 4.99
C TYR A 152 13.65 8.83 6.26
N TYR A 153 14.19 7.67 6.62
CA TYR A 153 13.92 6.97 7.86
C TYR A 153 15.24 6.53 8.52
N GLU A 154 15.18 6.08 9.76
CA GLU A 154 16.34 5.57 10.46
C GLU A 154 16.38 4.04 10.36
N LEU A 155 17.50 3.50 9.89
CA LEU A 155 17.69 2.05 9.73
C LEU A 155 17.69 1.33 11.08
N GLU A 156 16.95 0.24 11.17
CA GLU A 156 16.89 -0.62 12.36
C GLU A 156 18.23 -1.33 12.63
N GLU A 157 18.41 -1.82 13.86
CA GLU A 157 19.57 -2.63 14.22
C GLU A 157 19.61 -3.91 13.37
N GLY A 158 20.65 -4.06 12.55
CA GLY A 158 20.81 -5.20 11.64
C GLY A 158 20.60 -4.87 10.16
N GLU A 159 19.94 -3.75 9.84
CA GLU A 159 19.88 -3.26 8.46
C GLU A 159 21.24 -2.71 8.01
N ARG A 160 21.68 -3.15 6.82
CA ARG A 160 22.95 -2.75 6.23
C ARG A 160 22.80 -1.43 5.47
N SER A 161 23.67 -0.47 5.75
CA SER A 161 23.70 0.80 5.01
C SER A 161 24.07 0.63 3.53
N SER A 162 24.75 -0.45 3.17
CA SER A 162 25.18 -0.77 1.81
C SER A 162 24.05 -1.19 0.86
N SER A 163 22.81 -1.34 1.34
CA SER A 163 21.66 -1.69 0.50
C SER A 163 20.78 -0.49 0.12
N ARG A 164 21.04 0.70 0.68
CA ARG A 164 20.20 1.90 0.56
C ARG A 164 21.04 3.15 0.27
N GLY A 165 20.40 4.21 -0.21
CA GLY A 165 20.97 5.54 -0.23
C GLY A 165 20.96 6.13 1.18
N ILE A 166 22.10 6.60 1.67
CA ILE A 166 22.26 7.16 3.02
C ILE A 166 22.42 8.67 2.93
N VAL A 167 21.68 9.39 3.79
CA VAL A 167 21.70 10.84 3.87
C VAL A 167 22.34 11.30 5.17
N GLU A 168 23.09 12.40 5.10
CA GLU A 168 23.55 13.15 6.26
C GLU A 168 22.74 14.44 6.33
N VAL A 169 22.06 14.68 7.44
CA VAL A 169 21.09 15.78 7.59
C VAL A 169 21.52 16.69 8.73
N SER A 170 21.59 18.00 8.49
CA SER A 170 21.84 19.00 9.53
C SER A 170 20.63 19.06 10.49
N PRO A 171 20.82 18.83 11.79
CA PRO A 171 19.75 18.90 12.79
C PRO A 171 19.10 20.29 12.89
N GLU A 172 19.84 21.36 12.56
CA GLU A 172 19.40 22.75 12.73
C GLU A 172 18.59 23.25 11.52
N THR A 173 19.03 22.88 10.32
CA THR A 173 18.47 23.44 9.07
C THR A 173 17.56 22.47 8.32
N HIS A 174 17.63 21.18 8.68
CA HIS A 174 17.10 20.05 7.92
C HIS A 174 17.70 19.91 6.52
N ARG A 175 18.80 20.60 6.21
CA ARG A 175 19.47 20.45 4.91
C ARG A 175 20.24 19.14 4.87
N ILE A 176 20.17 18.44 3.75
CA ILE A 176 21.01 17.28 3.46
C ILE A 176 22.39 17.80 3.06
N THR A 177 23.41 17.46 3.85
CA THR A 177 24.80 17.85 3.58
C THR A 177 25.49 16.89 2.64
N ARG A 178 25.06 15.62 2.63
CA ARG A 178 25.64 14.58 1.78
C ARG A 178 24.63 13.49 1.48
N PHE A 179 24.66 12.98 0.27
CA PHE A 179 23.98 11.75 -0.13
C PHE A 179 25.00 10.72 -0.59
N LEU A 180 24.86 9.47 -0.15
CA LEU A 180 25.75 8.36 -0.48
C LEU A 180 24.93 7.20 -1.01
N GLU A 181 25.08 6.82 -2.27
CA GLU A 181 24.37 5.66 -2.82
C GLU A 181 25.08 4.37 -2.41
N LYS A 182 24.38 3.51 -1.66
CA LYS A 182 24.85 2.17 -1.23
C LYS A 182 26.30 2.17 -0.72
N PRO A 183 26.63 3.02 0.28
CA PRO A 183 28.00 3.17 0.75
C PRO A 183 28.55 1.88 1.33
N LYS A 184 29.86 1.69 1.20
CA LYS A 184 30.57 0.63 1.95
C LYS A 184 30.40 0.86 3.44
N GLU A 185 30.33 -0.23 4.20
CA GLU A 185 30.25 -0.16 5.67
C GLU A 185 31.39 0.70 6.21
N ARG A 186 31.06 1.60 7.16
CA ARG A 186 31.96 2.59 7.81
C ARG A 186 32.30 3.87 7.03
N LEU A 187 31.79 4.06 5.80
CA LEU A 187 32.03 5.32 5.08
C LEU A 187 31.33 6.53 5.73
N THR A 188 30.21 6.28 6.42
CA THR A 188 29.46 7.27 7.19
C THR A 188 28.97 6.66 8.50
N ALA A 189 28.80 7.50 9.52
CA ALA A 189 28.15 7.14 10.77
C ALA A 189 26.62 7.30 10.69
N SER A 190 26.10 7.96 9.65
CA SER A 190 24.66 8.15 9.49
C SER A 190 23.95 6.82 9.23
N ARG A 191 22.83 6.63 9.91
CA ARG A 191 21.87 5.54 9.69
C ARG A 191 20.58 6.01 9.04
N LEU A 192 20.57 7.21 8.48
CA LEU A 192 19.39 7.79 7.85
C LEU A 192 19.32 7.32 6.38
N ALA A 193 18.38 6.45 6.06
CA ALA A 193 18.18 5.92 4.73
C ALA A 193 17.11 6.70 3.97
N SER A 194 17.41 7.06 2.73
CA SER A 194 16.46 7.65 1.80
C SER A 194 15.59 6.57 1.16
N VAL A 195 14.32 6.90 0.97
CA VAL A 195 13.36 6.12 0.16
C VAL A 195 12.98 6.90 -1.07
N VAL A 196 12.42 6.24 -2.08
CA VAL A 196 11.86 6.91 -3.26
C VAL A 196 10.54 7.57 -2.86
N PHE A 197 10.69 8.73 -2.24
CA PHE A 197 9.65 9.65 -1.83
C PHE A 197 10.29 11.05 -1.83
N TYR A 198 10.10 11.76 -2.94
CA TYR A 198 10.79 13.01 -3.23
C TYR A 198 9.80 14.09 -3.66
N CYS A 199 10.03 15.34 -3.26
CA CYS A 199 9.41 16.50 -3.90
C CYS A 199 10.46 17.23 -4.72
N ILE A 200 10.18 17.46 -6.00
CA ILE A 200 11.06 18.12 -6.94
C ILE A 200 10.38 19.39 -7.48
N GLN A 201 11.04 20.53 -7.40
CA GLN A 201 10.56 21.79 -7.91
C GLN A 201 10.55 21.80 -9.44
N LYS A 202 9.54 22.46 -10.03
CA LYS A 202 9.43 22.60 -11.48
C LYS A 202 10.70 23.18 -12.14
N ASN A 203 11.40 24.07 -11.42
CA ASN A 203 12.55 24.81 -11.94
C ASN A 203 13.81 23.92 -12.06
N THR A 204 13.89 22.84 -11.30
CA THR A 204 15.05 21.93 -11.25
C THR A 204 14.81 20.62 -11.99
N LEU A 205 13.62 20.41 -12.56
CA LEU A 205 13.32 19.22 -13.38
C LEU A 205 14.30 19.06 -14.55
N SER A 206 14.82 20.16 -15.10
CA SER A 206 15.84 20.12 -16.17
C SER A 206 17.14 19.42 -15.75
N CYS A 207 17.46 19.40 -14.45
CA CYS A 207 18.63 18.70 -13.92
C CYS A 207 18.55 17.18 -14.10
N LEU A 208 17.35 16.60 -14.29
CA LEU A 208 17.19 15.19 -14.63
C LEU A 208 17.78 14.90 -16.01
N SER A 209 17.47 15.73 -17.01
CA SER A 209 18.02 15.60 -18.35
C SER A 209 19.53 15.86 -18.38
N ASP A 210 20.02 16.86 -17.63
CA ASP A 210 21.46 17.10 -17.46
C ASP A 210 22.15 15.84 -16.91
N PHE A 211 21.63 15.27 -15.83
CA PHE A 211 22.18 14.06 -15.23
C PHE A 211 22.18 12.89 -16.21
N LEU A 212 21.07 12.63 -16.89
CA LEU A 212 20.96 11.53 -17.86
C LEU A 212 21.95 11.69 -19.02
N SER A 213 22.25 12.92 -19.46
CA SER A 213 23.24 13.18 -20.51
C SER A 213 24.68 12.82 -20.10
N LEU A 214 24.97 12.85 -18.80
CA LEU A 214 26.26 12.47 -18.23
C LEU A 214 26.40 10.95 -18.03
N GLN A 215 25.29 10.20 -18.03
CA GLN A 215 25.29 8.77 -17.78
C GLN A 215 25.34 7.93 -19.07
N THR A 216 26.49 7.30 -19.30
CA THR A 216 26.68 6.36 -20.43
C THR A 216 26.00 5.01 -20.22
N THR A 217 25.76 4.62 -18.97
CA THR A 217 25.27 3.27 -18.62
C THR A 217 23.96 3.35 -17.84
N THR A 218 23.00 2.51 -18.19
CA THR A 218 21.67 2.42 -17.55
C THR A 218 21.74 2.16 -16.05
N THR A 219 22.71 1.37 -15.58
CA THR A 219 22.89 1.02 -14.16
C THR A 219 23.11 2.23 -13.25
N ASN A 220 23.56 3.34 -13.81
CA ASN A 220 23.83 4.58 -13.07
C ASN A 220 22.65 5.55 -13.11
N ARG A 221 21.58 5.24 -13.87
CA ARG A 221 20.38 6.08 -13.98
C ARG A 221 19.39 5.86 -12.81
N THR A 222 19.93 5.64 -11.61
CA THR A 222 19.15 5.44 -10.38
C THR A 222 19.01 6.76 -9.61
N PHE A 223 17.95 6.88 -8.80
CA PHE A 223 17.77 8.08 -7.97
C PHE A 223 18.92 8.30 -6.99
N GLY A 224 19.53 7.23 -6.50
CA GLY A 224 20.66 7.35 -5.58
C GLY A 224 21.85 8.10 -6.19
N HIS A 225 22.27 7.70 -7.40
CA HIS A 225 23.34 8.40 -8.11
C HIS A 225 22.92 9.82 -8.53
N PHE A 226 21.65 10.03 -8.89
CA PHE A 226 21.13 11.37 -9.18
C PHE A 226 21.25 12.29 -7.96
N TRP A 227 20.79 11.86 -6.79
CA TRP A 227 20.86 12.66 -5.56
C TRP A 227 22.30 12.86 -5.07
N GLU A 228 23.14 11.84 -5.21
CA GLU A 228 24.58 11.96 -4.94
C GLU A 228 25.21 13.05 -5.80
N TRP A 229 24.97 13.06 -7.11
CA TRP A 229 25.43 14.11 -8.04
C TRP A 229 24.81 15.47 -7.74
N PHE A 230 23.49 15.53 -7.54
CA PHE A 230 22.72 16.76 -7.33
C PHE A 230 23.14 17.50 -6.05
N ILE A 231 23.42 16.75 -4.97
CA ILE A 231 23.80 17.30 -3.67
C ILE A 231 25.31 17.50 -3.57
N ASN A 232 26.10 16.48 -3.92
CA ASN A 232 27.53 16.49 -3.65
C ASN A 232 28.34 17.21 -4.73
N GLU A 233 27.91 17.19 -5.98
CA GLU A 233 28.66 17.81 -7.10
C GLU A 233 28.06 19.15 -7.54
N LYS A 234 26.73 19.21 -7.71
CA LYS A 234 26.02 20.44 -8.08
C LYS A 234 25.79 21.38 -6.90
N HIS A 235 25.93 20.91 -5.67
CA HIS A 235 25.74 21.68 -4.43
C HIS A 235 24.40 22.40 -4.35
N LEU A 236 23.34 21.79 -4.89
CA LEU A 236 21.98 22.33 -4.81
C LEU A 236 21.34 21.99 -3.47
N ASP A 237 20.48 22.89 -2.99
CA ASP A 237 19.83 22.73 -1.69
C ASP A 237 18.76 21.63 -1.76
N VAL A 238 18.96 20.59 -0.96
CA VAL A 238 18.00 19.53 -0.71
C VAL A 238 17.78 19.42 0.79
N PHE A 239 16.51 19.32 1.18
CA PHE A 239 16.10 19.19 2.58
C PHE A 239 15.62 17.77 2.86
N GLY A 240 15.78 17.35 4.10
CA GLY A 240 15.35 16.05 4.58
C GLY A 240 14.16 16.19 5.52
N MET A 241 13.16 15.32 5.37
CA MET A 241 12.12 15.12 6.37
C MET A 241 12.11 13.65 6.83
N LYS A 242 12.21 13.46 8.15
CA LYS A 242 12.15 12.13 8.77
C LYS A 242 10.70 11.65 8.79
N LEU A 243 10.44 10.44 8.32
CA LEU A 243 9.15 9.79 8.53
C LEU A 243 9.04 9.21 9.96
N PRO A 244 7.83 9.19 10.54
CA PRO A 244 7.56 8.40 11.74
C PRO A 244 7.84 6.90 11.49
N THR A 245 8.06 6.15 12.57
CA THR A 245 8.31 4.70 12.50
C THR A 245 7.12 3.97 11.86
N GLY A 246 7.35 3.22 10.78
CA GLY A 246 6.27 2.50 10.09
C GLY A 246 6.45 2.27 8.58
N PHE A 247 7.49 2.84 7.97
CA PHE A 247 7.75 2.71 6.54
C PHE A 247 8.84 1.69 6.28
N GLN A 248 8.55 0.70 5.43
CA GLN A 248 9.53 -0.25 4.92
C GLN A 248 9.30 -0.49 3.43
N LEU A 249 10.38 -0.54 2.66
CA LEU A 249 10.34 -0.84 1.23
C LEU A 249 10.29 -2.36 1.01
N ILE A 250 9.46 -2.85 0.07
CA ILE A 250 9.62 -4.21 -0.50
C ILE A 250 10.78 -4.27 -1.53
N GLY A 251 11.41 -3.13 -1.82
CA GLY A 251 12.54 -3.04 -2.75
C GLY A 251 13.74 -3.93 -2.35
N GLN A 252 14.19 -4.80 -3.28
CA GLN A 252 15.21 -5.85 -3.09
C GLN A 252 15.05 -6.71 -1.82
N VAL A 253 13.87 -6.75 -1.20
CA VAL A 253 13.64 -7.64 -0.04
C VAL A 253 13.09 -8.98 -0.48
N GLY A 254 13.44 -10.02 0.27
CA GLY A 254 12.97 -11.38 0.06
C GLY A 254 11.63 -11.68 0.75
N LEU A 255 11.15 -12.90 0.57
CA LEU A 255 9.93 -13.46 1.15
C LEU A 255 9.94 -13.42 2.67
N SER A 256 11.12 -13.57 3.30
CA SER A 256 11.26 -13.48 4.76
C SER A 256 10.89 -12.11 5.29
N ASP A 257 11.29 -11.04 4.60
CA ASP A 257 11.04 -9.67 5.03
C ASP A 257 9.59 -9.28 4.77
N TYR A 258 9.05 -9.70 3.62
CA TYR A 258 7.61 -9.59 3.32
C TYR A 258 6.75 -10.29 4.40
N THR A 259 7.11 -11.52 4.78
CA THR A 259 6.37 -12.30 5.80
C THR A 259 6.50 -11.69 7.21
N LYS A 260 7.71 -11.27 7.60
CA LYS A 260 7.94 -10.56 8.88
C LYS A 260 7.05 -9.33 8.97
N TRP A 261 6.94 -8.60 7.88
CA TRP A 261 6.14 -7.39 7.82
C TRP A 261 4.64 -7.67 7.96
N LEU A 262 4.10 -8.61 7.17
CA LEU A 262 2.72 -9.05 7.30
C LEU A 262 2.40 -9.49 8.74
N THR A 263 3.33 -10.21 9.38
CA THR A 263 3.18 -10.68 10.77
C THR A 263 3.22 -9.53 11.78
N HIS A 264 4.18 -8.62 11.65
CA HIS A 264 4.38 -7.48 12.56
C HIS A 264 3.21 -6.48 12.52
N TYR A 265 2.58 -6.29 11.36
CA TYR A 265 1.45 -5.37 11.25
C TYR A 265 0.08 -6.03 11.43
N SER A 266 -0.05 -7.33 11.16
CA SER A 266 -1.22 -8.08 11.63
C SER A 266 -1.29 -8.05 13.16
N THR A 267 -0.15 -8.16 13.85
CA THR A 267 -0.08 -8.08 15.32
C THR A 267 -0.31 -6.66 15.86
N LYS A 268 0.11 -5.59 15.15
CA LYS A 268 -0.27 -4.21 15.54
C LYS A 268 -1.75 -3.88 15.34
N GLN A 269 -2.43 -4.47 14.34
CA GLN A 269 -3.88 -4.31 14.21
C GLN A 269 -4.67 -5.02 15.34
N HIS A 270 -4.09 -6.01 16.01
CA HIS A 270 -4.69 -6.68 17.17
C HIS A 270 -4.75 -5.79 18.45
N GLY A 271 -4.21 -4.56 18.42
CA GLY A 271 -4.39 -3.59 19.52
C GLY A 271 -5.83 -3.07 19.63
N ASN A 272 -6.62 -3.15 18.56
CA ASN A 272 -8.06 -2.94 18.61
C ASN A 272 -8.72 -4.33 18.58
N SER A 273 -8.96 -4.91 19.75
CA SER A 273 -9.86 -6.05 19.89
C SER A 273 -11.15 -5.72 19.12
N ALA A 274 -11.41 -6.43 18.04
CA ALA A 274 -12.64 -6.27 17.28
C ALA A 274 -13.79 -6.45 18.26
N LYS A 275 -14.63 -5.41 18.42
CA LYS A 275 -15.74 -5.46 19.38
C LYS A 275 -16.60 -6.68 19.02
N PRO A 276 -16.94 -7.55 19.99
CA PRO A 276 -17.78 -8.70 19.73
C PRO A 276 -19.06 -8.27 19.02
N ILE A 277 -19.39 -8.94 17.91
CA ILE A 277 -20.65 -8.71 17.23
C ILE A 277 -21.68 -9.60 17.91
N THR A 278 -22.58 -8.98 18.67
CA THR A 278 -23.70 -9.66 19.32
C THR A 278 -24.97 -9.39 18.55
N CYS A 279 -25.58 -10.44 18.00
CA CYS A 279 -26.90 -10.35 17.38
C CYS A 279 -27.88 -11.23 18.15
N ARG A 280 -29.01 -10.64 18.54
CA ARG A 280 -30.10 -11.33 19.24
C ARG A 280 -31.34 -11.39 18.36
N SER A 281 -31.90 -12.57 18.21
CA SER A 281 -33.17 -12.80 17.52
C SER A 281 -34.19 -13.37 18.50
N TYR A 282 -35.39 -12.79 18.52
CA TYR A 282 -36.48 -13.20 19.39
C TYR A 282 -37.38 -14.22 18.68
N ALA A 283 -37.98 -15.12 19.45
CA ALA A 283 -38.99 -16.04 18.96
C ALA A 283 -40.17 -15.25 18.39
N ARG A 284 -40.71 -15.74 17.28
CA ARG A 284 -41.85 -15.14 16.58
C ARG A 284 -43.00 -16.12 16.58
N VAL A 285 -44.21 -15.62 16.83
CA VAL A 285 -45.45 -16.37 16.70
C VAL A 285 -46.36 -15.63 15.73
N GLY A 286 -46.92 -16.38 14.79
CA GLY A 286 -47.99 -15.92 13.93
C GLY A 286 -49.29 -16.62 14.31
N LEU A 287 -50.32 -15.84 14.56
CA LEU A 287 -51.69 -16.32 14.71
C LEU A 287 -52.42 -16.04 13.40
N MET A 288 -52.80 -17.09 12.71
CA MET A 288 -53.53 -16.99 11.45
C MET A 288 -55.02 -16.91 11.76
N GLY A 289 -55.65 -15.79 11.40
CA GLY A 289 -57.08 -15.61 11.61
C GLY A 289 -57.90 -16.52 10.68
N ASN A 290 -58.96 -17.10 11.20
CA ASN A 290 -59.97 -17.82 10.42
C ASN A 290 -60.99 -16.80 9.89
N PRO A 291 -61.42 -16.83 8.61
CA PRO A 291 -62.41 -15.90 8.06
C PRO A 291 -63.64 -15.56 8.94
N SER A 292 -64.07 -16.45 9.82
CA SER A 292 -65.21 -16.25 10.74
C SER A 292 -64.90 -15.53 12.06
N ASP A 293 -63.63 -15.27 12.39
CA ASP A 293 -63.21 -14.69 13.69
C ASP A 293 -63.11 -13.15 13.71
N GLY A 294 -63.52 -12.49 12.61
CA GLY A 294 -63.46 -11.04 12.45
C GLY A 294 -62.12 -10.50 11.92
N PHE A 295 -61.10 -11.35 11.76
CA PHE A 295 -59.81 -10.97 11.17
C PHE A 295 -59.72 -11.29 9.67
N ASN A 296 -60.76 -11.87 9.05
CA ASN A 296 -60.90 -12.10 7.60
C ASN A 296 -59.71 -12.81 6.95
N GLY A 297 -59.12 -13.81 7.62
CA GLY A 297 -57.98 -14.55 7.07
C GLY A 297 -56.62 -13.85 7.23
N LYS A 298 -56.56 -12.70 7.92
CA LYS A 298 -55.30 -11.96 8.13
C LYS A 298 -54.50 -12.55 9.30
N THR A 299 -53.18 -12.59 9.13
CA THR A 299 -52.25 -13.10 10.15
C THR A 299 -51.75 -11.97 11.04
N ILE A 300 -51.81 -12.18 12.35
CA ILE A 300 -51.18 -11.31 13.35
C ILE A 300 -49.86 -11.97 13.75
N ALA A 301 -48.75 -11.28 13.55
CA ALA A 301 -47.43 -11.74 13.96
C ALA A 301 -46.91 -10.88 15.12
N MET A 302 -46.32 -11.53 16.13
CA MET A 302 -45.69 -10.87 17.27
C MET A 302 -44.40 -11.58 17.67
N THR A 303 -43.48 -10.83 18.28
CA THR A 303 -42.25 -11.36 18.87
C THR A 303 -42.43 -11.58 20.37
N ILE A 304 -41.91 -12.68 20.90
CA ILE A 304 -41.93 -12.97 22.33
C ILE A 304 -40.58 -12.58 22.93
N SER A 305 -40.55 -11.50 23.70
CA SER A 305 -39.32 -10.93 24.29
C SER A 305 -38.56 -11.90 25.20
N ASN A 306 -39.27 -12.84 25.83
CA ASN A 306 -38.70 -13.76 26.83
C ASN A 306 -38.03 -14.99 26.21
N PHE A 307 -38.15 -15.19 24.90
CA PHE A 307 -37.52 -16.30 24.18
C PHE A 307 -36.67 -15.74 23.05
N TRP A 308 -35.37 -15.99 23.10
CA TRP A 308 -34.44 -15.50 22.11
C TRP A 308 -33.25 -16.44 21.93
N ALA A 309 -32.62 -16.33 20.77
CA ALA A 309 -31.30 -16.88 20.48
C ALA A 309 -30.35 -15.71 20.26
N GLU A 310 -29.17 -15.79 20.87
CA GLU A 310 -28.11 -14.79 20.70
C GLU A 310 -26.87 -15.47 20.15
N VAL A 311 -26.31 -14.85 19.12
CA VAL A 311 -25.04 -15.25 18.52
C VAL A 311 -24.02 -14.18 18.87
N ASN A 312 -22.96 -14.62 19.53
CA ASN A 312 -21.80 -13.81 19.84
C ASN A 312 -20.65 -14.24 18.93
N LEU A 313 -20.29 -13.38 17.99
CA LEU A 313 -19.14 -13.56 17.11
C LEU A 313 -17.94 -12.86 17.72
N VAL A 314 -16.91 -13.64 18.01
CA VAL A 314 -15.61 -13.17 18.49
C VAL A 314 -14.53 -13.64 17.54
N GLU A 315 -13.46 -12.86 17.44
CA GLU A 315 -12.30 -13.22 16.65
C GLU A 315 -11.67 -14.51 17.18
N SER A 316 -11.34 -15.43 16.27
CA SER A 316 -10.73 -16.71 16.63
C SER A 316 -9.21 -16.55 16.72
N GLN A 317 -8.61 -16.99 17.82
CA GLN A 317 -7.15 -17.01 17.98
C GLN A 317 -6.44 -18.03 17.08
N THR A 318 -7.19 -18.96 16.47
CA THR A 318 -6.64 -20.07 15.69
C THR A 318 -7.09 -20.08 14.22
N LEU A 319 -8.06 -19.25 13.86
CA LEU A 319 -8.65 -19.25 12.52
C LEU A 319 -8.46 -17.88 11.88
N SER A 320 -7.60 -17.82 10.85
CA SER A 320 -7.46 -16.65 9.99
C SER A 320 -8.25 -16.87 8.71
N LEU A 321 -9.26 -16.03 8.47
CA LEU A 321 -10.02 -16.03 7.22
C LEU A 321 -9.38 -15.03 6.27
N ALA A 322 -8.60 -15.52 5.32
CA ALA A 322 -8.08 -14.68 4.25
C ALA A 322 -9.19 -14.50 3.19
N VAL A 323 -9.82 -13.32 3.18
CA VAL A 323 -10.82 -12.97 2.15
C VAL A 323 -10.07 -12.53 0.90
N PHE A 324 -10.13 -13.33 -0.16
CA PHE A 324 -9.59 -12.96 -1.46
C PHE A 324 -10.72 -12.74 -2.46
N ARG A 325 -10.69 -11.60 -3.15
CA ARG A 325 -11.57 -11.32 -4.27
C ARG A 325 -11.00 -12.02 -5.50
N ILE A 326 -11.51 -13.21 -5.81
CA ILE A 326 -11.18 -13.91 -7.06
C ILE A 326 -11.97 -13.20 -8.18
N CYS A 327 -11.32 -12.32 -8.94
CA CYS A 327 -11.86 -11.91 -10.23
C CYS A 327 -11.52 -13.01 -11.24
N SER A 328 -12.44 -13.94 -11.47
CA SER A 328 -12.31 -14.92 -12.56
C SER A 328 -12.64 -14.24 -13.89
N ALA A 329 -11.79 -14.50 -14.89
CA ALA A 329 -11.93 -13.98 -16.24
C ALA A 329 -12.93 -14.83 -17.04
N SER A 330 -14.22 -14.52 -16.95
CA SER A 330 -15.21 -14.84 -17.98
C SER A 330 -16.49 -14.06 -17.72
N ALA A 331 -17.07 -13.58 -18.82
CA ALA A 331 -18.21 -12.68 -18.86
C ALA A 331 -19.45 -13.13 -18.06
N GLU A 332 -20.24 -12.11 -17.71
CA GLU A 332 -21.63 -12.14 -17.23
C GLU A 332 -21.91 -12.56 -15.77
N GLU A 333 -22.35 -11.54 -15.01
CA GLU A 333 -23.22 -11.59 -13.82
C GLU A 333 -23.22 -12.87 -12.96
N ARG A 334 -22.45 -12.81 -11.87
CA ARG A 334 -22.94 -12.94 -10.48
C ARG A 334 -21.77 -12.86 -9.51
N ASP A 335 -21.91 -12.07 -8.45
CA ASP A 335 -21.04 -12.12 -7.26
C ASP A 335 -21.16 -13.50 -6.61
N ILE A 336 -20.35 -14.46 -7.06
CA ILE A 336 -20.22 -15.77 -6.43
C ILE A 336 -19.08 -15.69 -5.42
N TRP A 337 -19.44 -15.54 -4.16
CA TRP A 337 -18.53 -15.73 -3.03
C TRP A 337 -18.37 -17.22 -2.78
N GLU A 338 -17.34 -17.85 -3.36
CA GLU A 338 -17.06 -19.26 -3.10
C GLU A 338 -16.25 -19.39 -1.79
N VAL A 339 -16.96 -19.56 -0.67
CA VAL A 339 -16.37 -19.91 0.62
C VAL A 339 -16.19 -21.42 0.66
N SER A 340 -15.07 -21.94 0.17
CA SER A 340 -14.68 -23.33 0.44
C SER A 340 -14.07 -23.41 1.85
N ALA A 341 -14.94 -23.44 2.87
CA ALA A 341 -14.54 -23.71 4.25
C ALA A 341 -14.80 -25.19 4.57
N CYS A 342 -13.79 -26.05 4.41
CA CYS A 342 -13.75 -27.32 5.13
C CYS A 342 -13.07 -27.06 6.48
N CYS A 343 -13.81 -26.58 7.48
CA CYS A 343 -13.43 -26.69 8.90
C CYS A 343 -14.55 -26.20 9.83
N ARG A 344 -14.72 -26.92 10.95
CA ARG A 344 -15.78 -26.74 11.96
C ARG A 344 -15.78 -25.34 12.58
N LEU A 345 -16.83 -24.57 12.34
CA LEU A 345 -17.22 -23.43 13.18
C LEU A 345 -17.60 -23.93 14.58
N LEU A 346 -16.88 -23.47 15.60
CA LEU A 346 -17.29 -23.64 17.00
C LEU A 346 -18.32 -22.56 17.34
N VAL A 347 -19.59 -22.86 17.08
CA VAL A 347 -20.72 -22.03 17.52
C VAL A 347 -20.95 -22.32 19.01
N LYS A 348 -20.67 -21.35 19.89
CA LYS A 348 -21.20 -21.39 21.26
C LYS A 348 -22.59 -20.74 21.26
N SER A 349 -23.62 -21.57 21.17
CA SER A 349 -25.01 -21.16 21.40
C SER A 349 -25.33 -21.23 22.90
N SER A 350 -25.77 -20.14 23.50
CA SER A 350 -26.41 -20.17 24.81
C SER A 350 -27.93 -20.02 24.65
N THR A 351 -28.68 -21.03 25.07
CA THR A 351 -30.14 -20.95 25.22
C THR A 351 -30.43 -20.63 26.68
N SER A 352 -31.00 -19.45 26.95
CA SER A 352 -31.36 -19.02 28.29
C SER A 352 -32.86 -18.76 28.34
N SER A 353 -33.61 -19.56 29.09
CA SER A 353 -34.98 -19.26 29.50
C SER A 353 -34.94 -18.50 30.83
N ALA A 354 -35.45 -17.27 30.87
CA ALA A 354 -35.62 -16.57 32.13
C ALA A 354 -36.60 -17.36 33.03
N PRO A 355 -36.31 -17.58 34.32
CA PRO A 355 -37.30 -18.15 35.23
C PRO A 355 -38.49 -17.18 35.32
N ASN A 356 -39.70 -17.74 35.23
CA ASN A 356 -40.95 -17.00 35.44
C ASN A 356 -40.89 -16.24 36.77
N LYS A 357 -40.64 -14.93 36.73
CA LYS A 357 -41.07 -14.04 37.81
C LYS A 357 -42.57 -13.88 37.66
N ALA A 358 -43.31 -14.64 38.46
CA ALA A 358 -44.69 -14.29 38.77
C ALA A 358 -44.67 -12.91 39.45
N LEU A 359 -45.34 -11.94 38.84
CA LEU A 359 -45.80 -10.72 39.54
C LEU A 359 -46.81 -11.14 40.60
N PRO A 360 -46.72 -10.56 41.80
CA PRO A 360 -47.65 -9.50 42.18
C PRO A 360 -47.10 -8.10 41.89
#